data_AF-A0A8B9EW72-F1
#
_entry.id   AF-A0A8B9EW72-F1
#
_cell.length_a   1.000
_cell.length_b   1.000
_cell.length_c   1.000
_cell.angle_alpha   90.00
_cell.angle_beta   90.00
_cell.angle_gamma   90.00
#
_symmetry.space_group_name_H-M   'P 1'
#
loop_
_entity.id
_entity.type
_entity.pdbx_description
1 polymer ?
#
loop_
_entity_poly.entity_id
_entity_poly.type
_entity_poly.pdbx_seq_one_letter_code
_entity_poly.pdbx_strand_id
1 'polypeptide(L)'
;RNNILKKLPPDFTLPVTTFHNIEGMLEKVHLVAEGTLIYLSETSEVYIRVRNGWRKFLETLGDLIPIPADSLPPPALSSHGFQSLPARSPVPSMNNGKPALHLVALNLPSSGDIRADFQCFQQAQLAGLTSTYRAFLSSHLQDLVTVVRKTDRHLPIVNLKGETLFSNWNSIFNGNGGQFNIHVPIYSFDGRNVMTDPSWPQKVIWHGSTTNGIRLVSNYCEAWHTADTGATGQASPLKMGKLLDQKVYSCSNQFIVLCIENSFVSDP
;
A
#
# COMPACT_ATOMS: atom_id res chain seq x y z
N ARG A 1 -44.75 -10.77 7.79
CA ARG A 1 -44.05 -9.60 7.21
C ARG A 1 -42.55 -9.90 7.33
N ASN A 2 -42.01 -10.68 6.40
CA ASN A 2 -40.63 -11.21 6.49
C ASN A 2 -39.64 -10.23 5.86
N ASN A 3 -38.88 -9.51 6.68
CA ASN A 3 -37.69 -8.78 6.25
C ASN A 3 -36.48 -9.72 6.32
N ILE A 4 -36.12 -10.31 5.18
CA ILE A 4 -34.85 -11.00 5.00
C ILE A 4 -33.89 -9.99 4.35
N LEU A 5 -33.24 -9.16 5.17
CA LEU A 5 -31.95 -8.56 4.81
C LEU A 5 -30.90 -9.65 5.05
N LYS A 6 -30.64 -10.46 4.02
CA LYS A 6 -29.44 -11.30 3.99
C LYS A 6 -28.23 -10.35 3.99
N LYS A 7 -27.54 -10.26 5.12
CA LYS A 7 -26.20 -9.67 5.20
C LYS A 7 -25.31 -10.42 4.21
N LEU A 8 -24.74 -9.72 3.23
CA LEU A 8 -23.69 -10.28 2.40
C LEU A 8 -22.43 -10.53 3.27
N PRO A 9 -21.69 -11.63 3.04
CA PRO A 9 -20.45 -11.91 3.75
C PRO A 9 -19.35 -10.89 3.41
N PRO A 10 -18.35 -10.70 4.29
CA PRO A 10 -17.35 -9.62 4.20
C PRO A 10 -16.40 -9.69 3.00
N ASP A 11 -16.36 -10.80 2.25
CA ASP A 11 -15.48 -11.00 1.08
C ASP A 11 -16.24 -11.04 -0.26
N PHE A 12 -17.46 -10.50 -0.32
CA PHE A 12 -18.25 -10.49 -1.56
C PHE A 12 -17.87 -9.29 -2.45
N THR A 13 -16.92 -9.48 -3.37
CA THR A 13 -16.74 -8.55 -4.48
C THR A 13 -17.92 -8.67 -5.43
N LEU A 14 -18.75 -7.61 -5.54
CA LEU A 14 -19.76 -7.55 -6.60
C LEU A 14 -19.01 -7.42 -7.93
N PRO A 15 -19.18 -8.36 -8.88
CA PRO A 15 -18.61 -8.19 -10.22
C PRO A 15 -19.21 -6.93 -10.85
N VAL A 16 -18.37 -6.13 -11.52
CA VAL A 16 -18.77 -4.92 -12.23
C VAL A 16 -18.52 -5.11 -13.71
N THR A 17 -19.52 -4.82 -14.53
CA THR A 17 -19.44 -4.87 -16.00
C THR A 17 -19.86 -3.53 -16.59
N THR A 18 -19.15 -3.07 -17.61
CA THR A 18 -19.47 -1.82 -18.31
C THR A 18 -20.07 -2.11 -19.68
N PHE A 19 -21.18 -1.44 -20.00
CA PHE A 19 -21.77 -1.42 -21.33
C PHE A 19 -21.86 0.02 -21.84
N HIS A 20 -21.89 0.19 -23.16
CA HIS A 20 -22.04 1.51 -23.74
C HIS A 20 -23.43 2.08 -23.45
N ASN A 21 -24.47 1.29 -23.75
CA ASN A 21 -25.88 1.65 -23.69
C ASN A 21 -26.75 0.44 -23.29
N ILE A 22 -28.07 0.63 -23.22
CA ILE A 22 -29.04 -0.42 -22.84
C ILE A 22 -29.06 -1.55 -23.87
N GLU A 23 -28.95 -1.26 -25.16
CA GLU A 23 -28.96 -2.26 -26.24
C GLU A 23 -27.80 -3.24 -26.08
N GLY A 24 -26.59 -2.75 -25.86
CA GLY A 24 -25.41 -3.59 -25.63
C GLY A 24 -25.49 -4.41 -24.35
N MET A 25 -26.19 -3.90 -23.32
CA MET A 25 -26.51 -4.67 -22.12
C MET A 25 -27.52 -5.80 -22.44
N LEU A 26 -28.56 -5.52 -23.23
CA LEU A 26 -29.60 -6.49 -23.61
C LEU A 26 -29.05 -7.62 -24.49
N GLU A 27 -28.15 -7.32 -25.43
CA GLU A 27 -27.49 -8.33 -26.26
C GLU A 27 -26.71 -9.37 -25.44
N LYS A 28 -26.17 -8.96 -24.28
CA LYS A 28 -25.35 -9.82 -23.41
C LYS A 28 -26.07 -10.25 -22.13
N VAL A 29 -27.40 -10.17 -22.08
CA VAL A 29 -28.22 -10.48 -20.90
C VAL A 29 -27.93 -11.85 -20.27
N HIS A 30 -27.63 -12.85 -21.09
CA HIS A 30 -27.34 -14.21 -20.64
C HIS A 30 -25.91 -14.40 -20.12
N LEU A 31 -25.00 -13.48 -20.44
CA LEU A 31 -23.59 -13.52 -20.03
C LEU A 31 -23.36 -12.86 -18.68
N VAL A 32 -24.35 -12.13 -18.15
CA VAL A 32 -24.24 -11.39 -16.90
C VAL A 32 -24.91 -12.15 -15.77
N ALA A 33 -24.12 -12.56 -14.78
CA ALA A 33 -24.60 -13.27 -13.61
C ALA A 33 -25.48 -12.40 -12.70
N GLU A 34 -26.40 -13.02 -11.98
CA GLU A 34 -27.18 -12.34 -10.92
C GLU A 34 -26.27 -11.78 -9.83
N GLY A 35 -26.55 -10.55 -9.40
CA GLY A 35 -25.71 -9.81 -8.45
C GLY A 35 -24.62 -8.93 -9.11
N THR A 36 -24.45 -8.96 -10.43
CA THR A 36 -23.50 -8.08 -11.13
C THR A 36 -24.00 -6.63 -11.14
N LEU A 37 -23.10 -5.70 -10.82
CA LEU A 37 -23.29 -4.26 -11.01
C LEU A 37 -22.94 -3.88 -12.45
N ILE A 38 -23.75 -3.02 -13.05
CA ILE A 38 -23.62 -2.65 -14.45
C ILE A 38 -23.55 -1.14 -14.54
N TYR A 39 -22.53 -0.63 -15.21
CA TYR A 39 -22.38 0.79 -15.51
C TYR A 39 -22.64 1.04 -17.00
N LEU A 40 -23.54 1.97 -17.31
CA LEU A 40 -23.77 2.46 -18.67
C LEU A 40 -22.95 3.72 -18.89
N SER A 41 -21.97 3.66 -19.79
CA SER A 41 -21.06 4.79 -20.01
C SER A 41 -21.73 5.99 -20.69
N GLU A 42 -22.75 5.76 -21.52
CA GLU A 42 -23.45 6.82 -22.26
C GLU A 42 -24.28 7.71 -21.32
N THR A 43 -25.01 7.11 -20.39
CA THR A 43 -25.93 7.82 -19.48
C THR A 43 -25.36 8.01 -18.08
N SER A 44 -24.20 7.42 -17.79
CA SER A 44 -23.62 7.32 -16.45
C SER A 44 -24.54 6.67 -15.41
N GLU A 45 -25.44 5.79 -15.85
CA GLU A 45 -26.38 5.10 -14.98
C GLU A 45 -25.82 3.78 -14.46
N VAL A 46 -26.24 3.38 -13.25
CA VAL A 46 -25.84 2.11 -12.62
C VAL A 46 -27.06 1.21 -12.42
N TYR A 47 -26.94 -0.05 -12.82
CA TYR A 47 -27.95 -1.09 -12.66
C TYR A 47 -27.39 -2.28 -11.87
N ILE A 48 -28.28 -3.08 -11.29
CA ILE A 48 -27.94 -4.38 -10.70
C ILE A 48 -28.75 -5.50 -11.37
N ARG A 49 -28.08 -6.60 -11.74
CA ARG A 49 -28.72 -7.80 -12.28
C ARG A 49 -29.45 -8.55 -11.17
N VAL A 50 -30.77 -8.62 -11.26
CA VAL A 50 -31.66 -9.34 -10.34
C VAL A 50 -32.36 -10.48 -11.05
N ARG A 51 -33.01 -11.39 -10.31
CA ARG A 51 -33.78 -12.47 -10.93
C ARG A 51 -34.80 -11.94 -11.93
N ASN A 52 -34.70 -12.42 -13.18
CA ASN A 52 -35.54 -12.04 -14.32
C ASN A 52 -35.44 -10.58 -14.79
N GLY A 53 -34.35 -9.86 -14.51
CA GLY A 53 -34.14 -8.54 -15.10
C GLY A 53 -33.08 -7.69 -14.41
N TRP A 54 -33.28 -6.38 -14.48
CA TRP A 54 -32.34 -5.38 -13.97
C TRP A 54 -33.11 -4.36 -13.11
N ARG A 55 -32.46 -3.86 -12.06
CA ARG A 55 -32.98 -2.72 -11.29
C ARG A 55 -31.99 -1.57 -11.42
N LYS A 56 -32.47 -0.40 -11.83
CA LYS A 56 -31.71 0.85 -11.78
C LYS A 56 -31.43 1.17 -10.30
N PHE A 57 -30.18 1.43 -9.97
CA PHE A 57 -29.81 1.95 -8.67
C PHE A 57 -30.21 3.43 -8.64
N LEU A 58 -30.90 3.86 -7.58
CA LEU A 58 -31.70 5.09 -7.50
C LEU A 58 -31.05 6.37 -8.07
N GLU A 59 -31.94 7.19 -8.59
CA GLU A 59 -31.84 8.36 -9.48
C GLU A 59 -31.19 9.63 -8.90
N THR A 60 -30.29 9.47 -7.94
CA THR A 60 -29.42 10.56 -7.44
C THR A 60 -28.04 9.95 -7.19
N LEU A 61 -27.25 9.80 -8.26
CA LEU A 61 -25.82 10.10 -8.10
C LEU A 61 -25.80 11.47 -7.43
N GLY A 62 -25.30 11.56 -6.20
CA GLY A 62 -25.18 12.84 -5.51
C GLY A 62 -24.39 13.85 -6.34
N ASP A 63 -24.22 15.06 -5.81
CA ASP A 63 -23.50 16.12 -6.51
C ASP A 63 -22.20 15.59 -7.14
N LEU A 64 -22.05 15.80 -8.46
CA LEU A 64 -20.82 15.48 -9.17
C LEU A 64 -19.68 16.17 -8.44
N ILE A 65 -18.75 15.40 -7.89
CA ILE A 65 -17.50 15.95 -7.38
C ILE A 65 -16.69 16.32 -8.63
N PRO A 66 -16.56 17.61 -8.98
CA PRO A 66 -15.85 17.98 -10.17
C PRO A 66 -14.39 17.57 -10.00
N ILE A 67 -13.83 16.95 -11.02
CA ILE A 67 -12.39 16.82 -11.14
C ILE A 67 -11.84 18.26 -11.18
N PRO A 68 -10.95 18.67 -10.25
CA PRO A 68 -10.40 20.02 -10.24
C PRO A 68 -9.86 20.38 -11.63
N ALA A 69 -10.10 21.59 -12.13
CA ALA A 69 -9.65 21.99 -13.47
C ALA A 69 -8.10 21.93 -13.64
N ASP A 70 -7.36 21.93 -12.53
CA ASP A 70 -5.90 21.73 -12.46
C ASP A 70 -5.49 20.25 -12.43
N SER A 71 -6.43 19.32 -12.58
CA SER A 71 -6.13 17.91 -12.79
C SER A 71 -5.60 17.75 -14.21
N LEU A 72 -4.28 17.86 -14.35
CA LEU A 72 -3.62 17.49 -15.60
C LEU A 72 -4.08 16.06 -15.96
N PRO A 73 -4.56 15.80 -17.18
CA PRO A 73 -4.82 14.44 -17.62
C PRO A 73 -3.54 13.62 -17.42
N PRO A 74 -3.64 12.34 -17.05
CA PRO A 74 -2.46 11.48 -16.99
C PRO A 74 -1.72 11.63 -18.33
N PRO A 75 -0.41 11.90 -18.32
CA PRO A 75 0.31 12.21 -19.55
C PRO A 75 0.12 11.05 -20.53
N ALA A 76 -0.52 11.35 -21.66
CA ALA A 76 -0.51 10.45 -22.80
C ALA A 76 0.96 10.22 -23.17
N LEU A 77 1.37 8.97 -23.32
CA LEU A 77 2.66 8.62 -23.90
C LEU A 77 2.68 9.08 -25.37
N SER A 78 2.96 10.36 -25.60
CA SER A 78 3.35 10.87 -26.91
C SER A 78 4.85 10.62 -27.05
N SER A 79 5.18 9.58 -27.82
CA SER A 79 6.52 9.36 -28.35
C SER A 79 6.91 10.57 -29.20
N HIS A 80 7.65 11.54 -28.66
CA HIS A 80 8.63 12.35 -29.40
C HIS A 80 9.47 13.22 -28.45
N GLY A 81 10.78 12.95 -28.43
CA GLY A 81 11.82 13.96 -28.19
C GLY A 81 12.10 14.40 -26.75
N PHE A 82 12.56 13.50 -25.89
CA PHE A 82 13.24 13.92 -24.65
C PHE A 82 14.64 14.42 -24.97
N GLN A 83 14.84 15.74 -24.83
CA GLN A 83 16.16 16.30 -24.54
C GLN A 83 16.62 15.75 -23.18
N SER A 84 17.71 15.01 -23.22
CA SER A 84 18.38 14.42 -22.06
C SER A 84 18.92 15.51 -21.14
N LEU A 85 18.21 15.78 -20.04
CA LEU A 85 18.88 16.13 -18.79
C LEU A 85 19.80 14.95 -18.43
N PRO A 86 21.01 15.18 -17.89
CA PRO A 86 21.91 14.09 -17.59
C PRO A 86 21.23 13.18 -16.56
N ALA A 87 20.84 12.00 -17.03
CA ALA A 87 20.40 10.92 -16.19
C ALA A 87 21.47 10.75 -15.12
N ARG A 88 21.12 11.04 -13.86
CA ARG A 88 21.81 10.38 -12.76
C ARG A 88 21.71 8.90 -13.11
N SER A 89 22.88 8.28 -13.25
CA SER A 89 23.02 6.89 -13.64
C SER A 89 21.94 6.08 -12.92
N PRO A 90 21.19 5.20 -13.63
CA PRO A 90 20.40 4.20 -12.94
C PRO A 90 21.36 3.57 -11.94
N VAL A 91 21.01 3.62 -10.65
CA VAL A 91 21.70 2.75 -9.69
C VAL A 91 21.59 1.38 -10.34
N PRO A 92 22.72 0.75 -10.70
CA PRO A 92 22.64 -0.52 -11.40
C PRO A 92 21.81 -1.40 -10.50
N SER A 93 20.76 -2.00 -11.07
CA SER A 93 20.02 -3.08 -10.45
C SER A 93 21.02 -4.23 -10.27
N MET A 94 21.88 -4.10 -9.25
CA MET A 94 22.79 -5.12 -8.80
C MET A 94 21.95 -6.02 -7.93
N ASN A 95 21.11 -6.83 -8.58
CA ASN A 95 20.77 -8.09 -8.00
C ASN A 95 20.98 -9.17 -9.03
N ASN A 96 21.97 -10.02 -8.75
CA ASN A 96 22.28 -11.24 -9.48
C ASN A 96 21.05 -12.16 -9.47
N GLY A 97 20.07 -11.95 -10.36
CA GLY A 97 19.04 -12.91 -10.79
C GLY A 97 18.22 -13.65 -9.72
N LYS A 98 18.33 -13.30 -8.43
CA LYS A 98 17.68 -14.01 -7.32
C LYS A 98 16.47 -13.22 -6.85
N PRO A 99 15.26 -13.80 -6.89
CA PRO A 99 14.05 -13.15 -6.39
C PRO A 99 14.18 -12.77 -4.90
N ALA A 100 13.85 -11.52 -4.59
CA ALA A 100 13.86 -10.96 -3.24
C ALA A 100 12.85 -9.82 -3.15
N LEU A 101 12.45 -9.45 -1.93
CA LEU A 101 11.61 -8.28 -1.68
C LEU A 101 12.42 -7.21 -0.96
N HIS A 102 12.37 -5.98 -1.44
CA HIS A 102 13.15 -4.88 -0.87
C HIS A 102 12.38 -4.16 0.26
N LEU A 103 13.04 -3.99 1.40
CA LEU A 103 12.59 -3.17 2.52
C LEU A 103 13.43 -1.89 2.57
N VAL A 104 12.77 -0.75 2.38
CA VAL A 104 13.40 0.56 2.16
C VAL A 104 12.69 1.60 3.02
N ALA A 105 13.38 2.61 3.52
CA ALA A 105 12.76 3.70 4.27
C ALA A 105 12.27 4.84 3.36
N LEU A 106 11.26 5.59 3.81
CA LEU A 106 11.02 6.93 3.28
C LEU A 106 12.25 7.82 3.53
N ASN A 107 12.41 8.87 2.72
CA ASN A 107 13.53 9.81 2.75
C ASN A 107 13.51 10.79 3.92
N LEU A 108 12.41 10.89 4.68
CA LEU A 108 12.32 11.74 5.87
C LEU A 108 11.51 11.03 6.96
N PRO A 109 11.75 11.34 8.25
CA PRO A 109 10.88 10.87 9.32
C PRO A 109 9.48 11.50 9.18
N SER A 110 8.47 10.86 9.76
CA SER A 110 7.08 11.31 9.67
C SER A 110 6.33 11.13 10.99
N SER A 111 5.40 12.04 11.23
CA SER A 111 4.40 11.94 12.29
C SER A 111 3.37 10.85 12.00
N GLY A 112 2.45 10.65 12.95
CA GLY A 112 1.33 9.75 12.81
C GLY A 112 0.35 10.16 11.71
N ASP A 113 0.25 11.43 11.33
CA ASP A 113 -0.55 11.85 10.16
C ASP A 113 0.27 11.70 8.88
N ILE A 114 0.07 10.58 8.19
CA ILE A 114 0.84 10.25 6.99
C ILE A 114 0.03 9.42 5.99
N ARG A 115 0.04 9.87 4.73
CA ARG A 115 -0.43 9.07 3.58
C ARG A 115 0.65 8.06 3.15
N ALA A 116 0.91 7.07 3.99
CA ALA A 116 2.12 6.24 3.92
C ALA A 116 2.27 5.45 2.61
N ASP A 117 1.22 4.75 2.16
CA ASP A 117 1.25 3.99 0.90
C ASP A 117 1.55 4.90 -0.30
N PHE A 118 0.96 6.11 -0.33
CA PHE A 118 1.21 7.10 -1.38
C PHE A 118 2.67 7.59 -1.36
N GLN A 119 3.23 7.86 -0.17
CA GLN A 119 4.62 8.27 -0.02
C GLN A 119 5.59 7.17 -0.47
N CYS A 120 5.34 5.90 -0.10
CA CYS A 120 6.15 4.77 -0.54
C CYS A 120 6.13 4.63 -2.07
N PHE A 121 4.94 4.71 -2.68
CA PHE A 121 4.79 4.67 -4.13
C PHE A 121 5.53 5.82 -4.82
N GLN A 122 5.30 7.06 -4.37
CA GLN A 122 5.89 8.26 -4.98
C GLN A 122 7.42 8.25 -4.91
N GLN A 123 7.99 7.92 -3.74
CA GLN A 123 9.45 7.94 -3.57
C GLN A 123 10.14 6.78 -4.28
N ALA A 124 9.51 5.60 -4.37
CA ALA A 124 10.01 4.50 -5.18
C ALA A 124 10.10 4.88 -6.67
N GLN A 125 9.05 5.51 -7.21
CA GLN A 125 9.03 5.96 -8.61
C GLN A 125 10.09 7.03 -8.88
N LEU A 126 10.26 7.99 -7.96
CA LEU A 126 11.32 9.02 -8.06
C LEU A 126 12.73 8.44 -7.95
N ALA A 127 12.90 7.30 -7.28
CA ALA A 127 14.15 6.55 -7.23
C ALA A 127 14.35 5.62 -8.44
N GLY A 128 13.41 5.60 -9.40
CA GLY A 128 13.48 4.77 -10.60
C GLY A 128 13.18 3.29 -10.36
N LEU A 129 12.53 2.96 -9.24
CA LEU A 129 12.13 1.58 -8.92
C LEU A 129 10.79 1.25 -9.58
N THR A 130 10.75 0.13 -10.31
CA THR A 130 9.58 -0.32 -11.07
C THR A 130 8.60 -1.13 -10.23
N SER A 131 9.07 -1.77 -9.16
CA SER A 131 8.24 -2.56 -8.26
C SER A 131 7.21 -1.74 -7.48
N THR A 132 6.17 -2.41 -7.00
CA THR A 132 5.11 -1.78 -6.18
C THR A 132 5.49 -1.80 -4.70
N TYR A 133 5.71 -0.62 -4.13
CA TYR A 133 6.00 -0.45 -2.71
C TYR A 133 4.76 -0.07 -1.91
N ARG A 134 4.62 -0.68 -0.73
CA ARG A 134 3.57 -0.38 0.25
C ARG A 134 4.18 -0.10 1.61
N ALA A 135 3.48 0.65 2.44
CA ALA A 135 3.95 0.97 3.79
C ALA A 135 4.02 -0.30 4.66
N PHE A 136 5.10 -0.41 5.42
CA PHE A 136 5.27 -1.40 6.48
C PHE A 136 4.50 -0.93 7.73
N LEU A 137 3.19 -0.82 7.60
CA LEU A 137 2.30 -0.39 8.69
C LEU A 137 1.04 -1.27 8.69
N SER A 138 0.48 -1.49 9.87
CA SER A 138 -0.93 -1.85 10.00
C SER A 138 -1.81 -0.62 9.68
N SER A 139 -2.94 -0.80 8.99
CA SER A 139 -3.89 0.27 8.67
C SER A 139 -5.31 -0.08 9.14
N HIS A 140 -6.30 0.76 8.83
CA HIS A 140 -7.69 0.59 9.26
C HIS A 140 -8.26 -0.80 8.91
N LEU A 141 -8.00 -1.28 7.70
CA LEU A 141 -8.55 -2.53 7.16
C LEU A 141 -7.49 -3.61 6.93
N GLN A 142 -6.22 -3.36 7.27
CA GLN A 142 -5.14 -4.27 6.92
C GLN A 142 -4.17 -4.50 8.09
N ASP A 143 -3.95 -5.80 8.36
CA ASP A 143 -2.88 -6.24 9.25
C ASP A 143 -1.55 -6.21 8.50
N LEU A 144 -0.49 -5.74 9.16
CA LEU A 144 0.84 -5.63 8.57
C LEU A 144 1.30 -6.94 7.95
N VAL A 145 1.10 -8.08 8.61
CA VAL A 145 1.48 -9.42 8.11
C VAL A 145 0.86 -9.76 6.75
N THR A 146 -0.21 -9.08 6.35
CA THR A 146 -0.92 -9.30 5.08
C THR A 146 -0.49 -8.39 3.93
N VAL A 147 0.39 -7.40 4.18
CA VAL A 147 0.83 -6.42 3.17
C VAL A 147 1.50 -7.09 1.98
N VAL A 148 2.34 -8.09 2.23
CA VAL A 148 3.01 -8.91 1.19
C VAL A 148 2.08 -10.04 0.72
N ARG A 149 2.00 -10.21 -0.61
CA ARG A 149 1.22 -11.27 -1.25
C ARG A 149 1.64 -12.64 -0.74
N LYS A 150 0.66 -13.50 -0.46
CA LYS A 150 0.88 -14.82 0.15
C LYS A 150 1.88 -15.68 -0.63
N THR A 151 1.87 -15.61 -1.96
CA THR A 151 2.78 -16.36 -2.85
C THR A 151 4.24 -15.97 -2.66
N ASP A 152 4.52 -14.72 -2.29
CA ASP A 152 5.86 -14.14 -2.34
C ASP A 152 6.51 -14.10 -0.94
N ARG A 153 5.77 -14.48 0.10
CA ARG A 153 6.23 -14.48 1.51
C ARG A 153 7.40 -15.41 1.79
N HIS A 154 7.76 -16.29 0.86
CA HIS A 154 8.91 -17.20 0.97
C HIS A 154 10.22 -16.54 0.51
N LEU A 155 10.15 -15.41 -0.20
CA LEU A 155 11.31 -14.69 -0.70
C LEU A 155 12.07 -13.99 0.44
N PRO A 156 13.40 -13.89 0.35
CA PRO A 156 14.20 -13.15 1.31
C PRO A 156 13.86 -11.66 1.27
N ILE A 157 13.95 -11.01 2.44
CA ILE A 157 13.77 -9.57 2.55
C ILE A 157 15.15 -8.92 2.59
N VAL A 158 15.43 -8.04 1.64
CA VAL A 158 16.72 -7.37 1.46
C VAL A 158 16.59 -5.87 1.64
N ASN A 159 17.69 -5.17 1.91
CA ASN A 159 17.73 -3.71 1.87
C ASN A 159 17.83 -3.20 0.41
N LEU A 160 17.88 -1.88 0.20
CA LEU A 160 17.97 -1.26 -1.12
C LEU A 160 19.19 -1.72 -1.97
N LYS A 161 20.24 -2.24 -1.33
CA LYS A 161 21.46 -2.73 -1.99
C LYS A 161 21.50 -4.25 -2.16
N GLY A 162 20.41 -4.96 -1.86
CA GLY A 162 20.33 -6.41 -1.98
C GLY A 162 20.91 -7.19 -0.80
N GLU A 163 21.32 -6.53 0.29
CA GLU A 163 21.83 -7.22 1.48
C GLU A 163 20.66 -7.77 2.31
N THR A 164 20.72 -9.04 2.71
CA THR A 164 19.62 -9.71 3.41
C THR A 164 19.41 -9.16 4.82
N LEU A 165 18.18 -8.73 5.10
CA LEU A 165 17.70 -8.32 6.43
C LEU A 165 16.98 -9.47 7.14
N PHE A 166 16.13 -10.20 6.41
CA PHE A 166 15.37 -11.34 6.94
C PHE A 166 15.37 -12.50 5.94
N SER A 167 15.31 -13.72 6.47
CA SER A 167 15.25 -14.93 5.65
C SER A 167 13.98 -14.99 4.78
N ASN A 168 12.87 -14.47 5.29
CA ASN A 168 11.60 -14.32 4.57
C ASN A 168 10.60 -13.44 5.34
N TRP A 169 9.46 -13.13 4.73
CA TRP A 169 8.41 -12.28 5.32
C TRP A 169 7.87 -12.84 6.66
N ASN A 170 7.60 -14.15 6.71
CA ASN A 170 7.01 -14.77 7.91
C ASN A 170 7.95 -14.74 9.11
N SER A 171 9.28 -14.73 8.89
CA SER A 171 10.27 -14.68 9.97
C SER A 171 10.20 -13.38 10.80
N ILE A 172 9.62 -12.31 10.26
CA ILE A 172 9.41 -11.04 10.95
C ILE A 172 8.31 -11.17 12.03
N PHE A 173 7.32 -12.04 11.80
CA PHE A 173 6.08 -12.11 12.56
C PHE A 173 5.95 -13.40 13.39
N ASN A 174 7.07 -14.03 13.75
CA ASN A 174 7.10 -15.27 14.54
C ASN A 174 7.02 -15.04 16.07
N GLY A 175 6.70 -13.80 16.49
CA GLY A 175 6.62 -13.41 17.90
C GLY A 175 7.93 -12.88 18.52
N ASN A 176 9.08 -12.99 17.84
CA ASN A 176 10.36 -12.48 18.37
C ASN A 176 10.53 -10.94 18.29
N GLY A 177 9.55 -10.25 17.67
CA GLY A 177 9.57 -8.81 17.45
C GLY A 177 10.29 -8.39 16.17
N GLY A 178 10.41 -9.27 15.16
CA GLY A 178 11.11 -8.98 13.92
C GLY A 178 12.60 -8.73 14.16
N GLN A 179 13.25 -9.65 14.86
CA GLN A 179 14.65 -9.52 15.22
C GLN A 179 15.55 -9.50 13.97
N PHE A 180 16.45 -8.53 13.87
CA PHE A 180 17.34 -8.36 12.73
C PHE A 180 18.78 -8.01 13.14
N ASN A 181 19.72 -8.20 12.22
CA ASN A 181 21.12 -7.82 12.43
C ASN A 181 21.29 -6.30 12.24
N ILE A 182 21.53 -5.58 13.33
CA ILE A 182 21.70 -4.11 13.33
C ILE A 182 22.91 -3.61 12.51
N HIS A 183 23.85 -4.50 12.18
CA HIS A 183 25.01 -4.16 11.36
C HIS A 183 24.69 -4.11 9.86
N VAL A 184 23.56 -4.69 9.44
CA VAL A 184 23.08 -4.59 8.06
C VAL A 184 22.29 -3.28 7.91
N PRO A 185 22.70 -2.35 7.03
CA PRO A 185 22.03 -1.07 6.90
C PRO A 185 20.60 -1.18 6.39
N ILE A 186 19.73 -0.30 6.89
CA ILE A 186 18.44 0.00 6.25
C ILE A 186 18.63 1.33 5.52
N TYR A 187 18.35 1.32 4.21
CA TYR A 187 18.52 2.50 3.36
C TYR A 187 17.18 3.17 3.08
N SER A 188 17.17 4.50 2.98
CA SER A 188 16.08 5.26 2.37
C SER A 188 16.10 5.16 0.84
N PHE A 189 15.02 5.54 0.17
CA PHE A 189 14.94 5.53 -1.30
C PHE A 189 16.05 6.33 -1.99
N ASP A 190 16.54 7.41 -1.37
CA ASP A 190 17.67 8.20 -1.85
C ASP A 190 19.05 7.68 -1.43
N GLY A 191 19.12 6.49 -0.83
CA GLY A 191 20.35 5.75 -0.56
C GLY A 191 21.06 6.08 0.76
N ARG A 192 20.44 6.83 1.68
CA ARG A 192 21.02 7.16 3.00
C ARG A 192 20.76 6.05 4.00
N ASN A 193 21.76 5.74 4.83
CA ASN A 193 21.60 4.74 5.90
C ASN A 193 20.86 5.37 7.09
N VAL A 194 19.62 4.95 7.34
CA VAL A 194 18.75 5.53 8.38
C VAL A 194 19.31 5.37 9.79
N MET A 195 20.16 4.37 10.03
CA MET A 195 20.76 4.13 11.34
C MET A 195 21.85 5.15 11.69
N THR A 196 22.53 5.72 10.69
CA THR A 196 23.67 6.62 10.90
C THR A 196 23.42 8.05 10.44
N ASP A 197 22.52 8.25 9.48
CA ASP A 197 22.24 9.56 8.91
C ASP A 197 21.55 10.49 9.95
N PRO A 198 21.99 11.75 10.10
CA PRO A 198 21.44 12.67 11.10
C PRO A 198 20.00 13.12 10.80
N SER A 199 19.50 12.93 9.57
CA SER A 199 18.13 13.30 9.18
C SER A 199 17.05 12.51 9.94
N TRP A 200 17.40 11.37 10.53
CA TRP A 200 16.56 10.63 11.47
C TRP A 200 17.17 10.71 12.87
N PRO A 201 16.91 11.77 13.65
CA PRO A 201 17.50 11.91 14.98
C PRO A 201 17.07 10.76 15.91
N GLN A 202 15.82 10.30 15.76
CA GLN A 202 15.26 9.19 16.51
C GLN A 202 15.25 7.92 15.64
N LYS A 203 16.02 6.90 16.07
CA LYS A 203 16.14 5.60 15.37
C LYS A 203 15.00 4.66 15.78
N VAL A 204 13.78 5.12 15.55
CA VAL A 204 12.52 4.42 15.90
C VAL A 204 11.70 4.30 14.62
N ILE A 205 11.02 3.17 14.42
CA ILE A 205 10.11 2.97 13.29
C ILE A 205 8.66 2.89 13.75
N TRP A 206 7.74 3.44 12.97
CA TRP A 206 6.31 3.18 13.13
C TRP A 206 5.95 1.78 12.59
N HIS A 207 5.01 1.08 13.24
CA HIS A 207 4.42 -0.16 12.68
C HIS A 207 2.93 -0.32 13.00
N GLY A 208 2.45 0.12 14.18
CA GLY A 208 1.02 0.04 14.55
C GLY A 208 0.50 -1.40 14.75
N SER A 209 1.38 -2.35 15.02
CA SER A 209 1.08 -3.78 15.03
C SER A 209 1.63 -4.50 16.27
N THR A 210 1.01 -5.64 16.60
CA THR A 210 1.61 -6.63 17.51
C THR A 210 2.89 -7.26 16.95
N THR A 211 3.59 -8.04 17.75
CA THR A 211 4.77 -8.84 17.30
C THR A 211 4.44 -9.87 16.21
N ASN A 212 3.16 -10.21 16.04
CA ASN A 212 2.67 -11.11 15.00
C ASN A 212 2.11 -10.34 13.77
N GLY A 213 2.27 -9.01 13.73
CA GLY A 213 1.84 -8.18 12.61
C GLY A 213 0.34 -7.94 12.53
N ILE A 214 -0.40 -8.19 13.62
CA ILE A 214 -1.84 -7.88 13.74
C ILE A 214 -2.02 -6.43 14.15
N ARG A 215 -2.96 -5.71 13.53
CA ARG A 215 -3.19 -4.28 13.80
C ARG A 215 -3.63 -4.02 15.23
N LEU A 216 -3.11 -2.95 15.81
CA LEU A 216 -3.52 -2.43 17.12
C LEU A 216 -4.33 -1.16 16.92
N VAL A 217 -5.66 -1.29 16.86
CA VAL A 217 -6.59 -0.18 16.60
C VAL A 217 -6.44 0.98 17.62
N SER A 218 -6.00 0.67 18.84
CA SER A 218 -5.74 1.69 19.86
C SER A 218 -4.41 2.43 19.66
N ASN A 219 -3.45 1.86 18.94
CA ASN A 219 -2.05 2.31 18.88
C ASN A 219 -1.55 2.35 17.42
N TYR A 220 -2.29 3.01 16.54
CA TYR A 220 -1.91 3.22 15.14
C TYR A 220 -2.26 4.62 14.63
N CYS A 221 -2.22 5.62 15.52
CA CYS A 221 -2.47 7.03 15.21
C CYS A 221 -3.77 7.26 14.42
N GLU A 222 -4.87 6.66 14.89
CA GLU A 222 -6.18 6.74 14.22
C GLU A 222 -6.13 6.33 12.75
N ALA A 223 -5.45 5.20 12.47
CA ALA A 223 -5.13 4.72 11.13
C ALA A 223 -4.22 5.67 10.33
N TRP A 224 -3.28 6.31 11.02
CA TRP A 224 -2.28 7.24 10.50
C TRP A 224 -2.85 8.56 9.94
N HIS A 225 -3.86 9.10 10.63
CA HIS A 225 -4.56 10.34 10.25
C HIS A 225 -4.45 11.44 11.32
N THR A 226 -3.62 11.25 12.34
CA THR A 226 -3.41 12.27 13.37
C THR A 226 -1.97 12.34 13.83
N ALA A 227 -1.50 13.57 14.06
CA ALA A 227 -0.23 13.90 14.68
C ALA A 227 -0.42 14.48 16.09
N ASP A 228 -1.60 14.30 16.69
CA ASP A 228 -1.90 14.80 18.02
C ASP A 228 -0.98 14.17 19.09
N THR A 229 -0.60 15.00 20.05
CA THR A 229 0.16 14.62 21.24
C THR A 229 -0.57 13.62 22.15
N GLY A 230 -1.91 13.68 22.19
CA GLY A 230 -2.74 12.77 22.99
C GLY A 230 -2.97 11.41 22.31
N ALA A 231 -2.84 11.35 20.99
CA ALA A 231 -2.95 10.11 20.23
C ALA A 231 -1.65 9.31 20.30
N THR A 232 -1.76 7.98 20.20
CA THR A 232 -0.59 7.10 20.31
C THR A 232 -0.48 6.10 19.17
N GLY A 233 0.76 5.70 18.90
CA GLY A 233 1.14 4.74 17.89
C GLY A 233 2.11 3.69 18.46
N GLN A 234 2.05 2.49 17.91
CA GLN A 234 3.02 1.42 18.18
C GLN A 234 4.25 1.62 17.29
N ALA A 235 5.42 1.68 17.93
CA ALA A 235 6.70 1.92 17.29
C ALA A 235 7.80 1.04 17.91
N SER A 236 8.91 0.86 17.18
CA SER A 236 10.03 0.02 17.60
C SER A 236 11.37 0.76 17.54
N PRO A 237 12.10 0.89 18.66
CA PRO A 237 13.47 1.39 18.66
C PRO A 237 14.43 0.40 17.98
N LEU A 238 15.03 0.81 16.85
CA LEU A 238 15.90 -0.05 16.04
C LEU A 238 17.21 -0.43 16.74
N LYS A 239 17.65 0.35 17.73
CA LYS A 239 18.85 0.05 18.53
C LYS A 239 18.77 -1.29 19.27
N MET A 240 17.57 -1.81 19.51
CA MET A 240 17.35 -3.11 20.13
C MET A 240 17.35 -4.27 19.14
N GLY A 241 17.58 -4.00 17.84
CA GLY A 241 17.60 -5.02 16.79
C GLY A 241 16.24 -5.67 16.54
N LYS A 242 15.15 -4.91 16.73
CA LYS A 242 13.77 -5.36 16.51
C LYS A 242 13.00 -4.37 15.64
N LEU A 243 12.17 -4.87 14.73
CA LEU A 243 11.24 -4.04 13.96
C LEU A 243 9.86 -3.90 14.61
N LEU A 244 9.48 -4.84 15.47
CA LEU A 244 8.15 -4.90 16.09
C LEU A 244 8.25 -4.94 17.62
N ASP A 245 9.23 -4.25 18.21
CA ASP A 245 9.22 -4.03 19.66
C ASP A 245 7.95 -3.26 20.05
N GLN A 246 7.39 -3.59 21.22
CA GLN A 246 6.07 -3.09 21.60
C GLN A 246 6.19 -1.83 22.45
N LYS A 247 6.66 -0.73 21.84
CA LYS A 247 6.72 0.59 22.49
C LYS A 247 5.64 1.53 21.95
N VAL A 248 5.03 2.27 22.86
CA VAL A 248 3.97 3.24 22.55
C VAL A 248 4.57 4.63 22.59
N TYR A 249 4.29 5.42 21.55
CA TYR A 249 4.77 6.79 21.42
C TYR A 249 3.64 7.71 20.99
N SER A 250 3.77 9.00 21.33
CA SER A 250 2.86 10.05 20.83
C SER A 250 2.96 10.15 19.30
N CYS A 251 1.82 10.32 18.63
CA CYS A 251 1.74 10.47 17.18
C CYS A 251 2.36 11.77 16.66
N SER A 252 2.65 12.73 17.55
CA SER A 252 3.41 13.94 17.20
C SER A 252 4.91 13.67 16.96
N ASN A 253 5.44 12.53 17.39
CA ASN A 253 6.84 12.17 17.16
C ASN A 253 7.10 11.87 15.68
N GLN A 254 8.27 12.26 15.18
CA GLN A 254 8.68 12.00 13.81
C GLN A 254 9.62 10.81 13.76
N PHE A 255 9.14 9.69 13.24
CA PHE A 255 9.88 8.43 13.19
C PHE A 255 10.03 7.90 11.76
N ILE A 256 10.89 6.89 11.62
CA ILE A 256 11.13 6.22 10.35
C ILE A 256 9.84 5.47 9.94
N VAL A 257 9.48 5.57 8.67
CA VAL A 257 8.45 4.74 8.03
C VAL A 257 9.15 3.88 6.98
N LEU A 258 8.93 2.58 7.05
CA LEU A 258 9.47 1.62 6.09
C LEU A 258 8.43 1.31 5.00
N CYS A 259 8.93 0.91 3.85
CA CYS A 259 8.21 0.55 2.65
C CYS A 259 8.72 -0.82 2.18
N ILE A 260 7.81 -1.73 1.86
CA ILE A 260 8.10 -3.09 1.42
C ILE A 260 7.55 -3.28 0.01
N GLU A 261 8.35 -3.90 -0.84
CA GLU A 261 7.88 -4.46 -2.11
C GLU A 261 6.80 -5.51 -1.85
N ASN A 262 5.56 -5.25 -2.28
CA ASN A 262 4.41 -6.08 -1.90
C ASN A 262 4.29 -7.38 -2.72
N SER A 263 5.00 -7.45 -3.84
CA SER A 263 5.08 -8.61 -4.72
C SER A 263 6.32 -8.54 -5.60
N PHE A 264 6.89 -9.69 -5.91
CA PHE A 264 7.96 -9.79 -6.89
C PHE A 264 7.36 -9.83 -8.30
N VAL A 265 7.81 -8.94 -9.17
CA VAL A 265 7.50 -8.99 -10.61
C VAL A 265 8.80 -9.30 -11.31
N SER A 266 8.88 -10.45 -11.99
CA SER A 266 10.00 -10.74 -12.88
C SER A 266 9.94 -9.76 -14.05
N ASP A 267 11.04 -9.04 -14.31
CA ASP A 267 11.18 -8.30 -15.56
C ASP A 267 10.99 -9.27 -16.76
N PRO A 268 10.18 -8.90 -17.77
CA PRO A 268 9.95 -9.73 -18.95
C PRO A 268 11.20 -9.90 -19.84
#